data_AF-A0A519WB31-F1
#
_entry.id   AF-A0A519WB31-F1
#
_cell.length_a   1.000
_cell.length_b   1.000
_cell.length_c   1.000
_cell.angle_alpha   90.00
_cell.angle_beta   90.00
_cell.angle_gamma   90.00
#
_symmetry.space_group_name_H-M   'P 1'
#
loop_
_entity.id
_entity.type
_entity.pdbx_description
1 polymer ?
#
loop_
_entity_poly.entity_id
_entity_poly.type
_entity_poly.pdbx_seq_one_letter_code
_entity_poly.pdbx_strand_id
1 'polypeptide(L)'
;GPEISGTIEEPEMSSGHIVQIIGAVIDVEFPRDAVPRVYDALVITEGNLTLEVQQQLGDGVVRTIALGSSEGLRRGLAVTNTNAPINVPVPKDGGGGFTHEQHKRNYNNIINCGVAYQISGEQKYADYVKNILLNYASQYQKWPLHPKRKDDKDGGRIFWQSLNDFVWQVYTIQGYDMAYDGISSNDRAIIESQLFTPILKFITEDREEIFNLIHNHGTWALAAVGMTGYVLNKPNYVEMALKGTKKDGKSGYLTQIDQLFSPDGYYMEGPYYQRYALLPFVIFAKAINNYNPSLKIFEYRNQLLAKAIHTSLQLSYTDKTFFPVNDAIKDKTYESVELVYGVDIAYADIKPNAYLLDVAAQQNRVIVSDAGLKVAKAIAEGKTEPFKYVPQWVRDGAKGDEGGLGILRFGKNEDQECFVLKAASQGLGHGHFDRLHFLFYDNNTEIFEDYGSARFLNIDTKSGGGYLPENNSWAKQTVAHNTVVVDQQSNFKSNWQLAQKFHPTLLY
;
A
#
# COMPACT_ATOMS: atom_id res chain seq x y z
N GLY A 1 28.88 4.61 52.37
CA GLY A 1 29.30 3.32 51.78
C GLY A 1 29.35 3.49 50.28
N PRO A 2 30.30 2.88 49.56
CA PRO A 2 30.44 3.15 48.14
C PRO A 2 29.24 2.57 47.36
N GLU A 3 28.79 3.36 46.40
CA GLU A 3 27.74 3.05 45.43
C GLU A 3 28.20 1.98 44.45
N ILE A 4 27.30 1.05 44.11
CA ILE A 4 27.46 0.12 42.99
C ILE A 4 26.69 0.72 41.81
N SER A 5 27.36 1.47 40.94
CA SER A 5 26.84 1.86 39.62
C SER A 5 27.27 0.80 38.61
N GLY A 6 26.43 -0.20 38.37
CA GLY A 6 26.58 -1.10 37.24
C GLY A 6 25.87 -0.50 36.02
N THR A 7 26.61 0.21 35.16
CA THR A 7 26.16 0.48 33.80
C THR A 7 26.20 -0.82 33.01
N ILE A 8 25.05 -1.27 32.53
CA ILE A 8 24.94 -2.39 31.58
C ILE A 8 25.45 -1.85 30.24
N GLU A 9 26.63 -2.28 29.80
CA GLU A 9 27.13 -2.01 28.44
C GLU A 9 26.21 -2.72 27.43
N GLU A 10 25.65 -1.97 26.47
CA GLU A 10 25.01 -2.57 25.30
C GLU A 10 26.08 -3.25 24.43
N PRO A 11 25.81 -4.45 23.87
CA PRO A 11 26.80 -5.16 23.07
C PRO A 11 27.15 -4.37 21.80
N GLU A 12 28.44 -4.19 21.54
CA GLU A 12 28.96 -3.52 20.36
C GLU A 12 28.48 -4.25 19.08
N MET A 13 27.80 -3.54 18.17
CA MET A 13 27.32 -4.12 16.92
C MET A 13 28.49 -4.36 15.97
N SER A 14 28.73 -5.61 15.57
CA SER A 14 29.77 -5.95 14.61
C SER A 14 29.36 -5.55 13.19
N SER A 15 30.34 -5.14 12.38
CA SER A 15 30.13 -4.78 10.98
C SER A 15 30.94 -5.67 10.05
N GLY A 16 30.39 -5.90 8.86
CA GLY A 16 30.94 -6.71 7.79
C GLY A 16 30.68 -6.07 6.43
N HIS A 17 31.01 -6.77 5.36
CA HIS A 17 30.84 -6.25 4.00
C HIS A 17 30.44 -7.35 3.02
N ILE A 18 29.67 -6.97 1.99
CA ILE A 18 29.20 -7.93 0.97
C ILE A 18 30.38 -8.45 0.14
N VAL A 19 30.54 -9.76 0.04
CA VAL A 19 31.56 -10.41 -0.80
C VAL A 19 30.97 -11.07 -2.04
N GLN A 20 29.69 -11.47 -2.00
CA GLN A 20 29.02 -12.11 -3.13
C GLN A 20 27.52 -11.83 -3.13
N ILE A 21 26.94 -11.68 -4.34
CA ILE A 21 25.51 -11.48 -4.56
C ILE A 21 25.08 -12.45 -5.67
N ILE A 22 24.11 -13.32 -5.39
CA ILE A 22 23.44 -14.20 -6.35
C ILE A 22 21.94 -14.10 -6.09
N GLY A 23 21.25 -13.24 -6.83
CA GLY A 23 19.82 -12.99 -6.60
C GLY A 23 19.58 -12.51 -5.17
N ALA A 24 18.71 -13.19 -4.42
CA ALA A 24 18.45 -12.90 -3.01
C ALA A 24 19.50 -13.51 -2.05
N VAL A 25 20.43 -14.34 -2.53
CA VAL A 25 21.49 -14.91 -1.70
C VAL A 25 22.67 -13.94 -1.67
N ILE A 26 23.04 -13.49 -0.48
CA ILE A 26 24.12 -12.53 -0.27
C ILE A 26 25.09 -13.11 0.74
N ASP A 27 26.36 -13.24 0.35
CA ASP A 27 27.41 -13.65 1.28
C ASP A 27 28.10 -12.39 1.81
N VAL A 28 28.27 -12.33 3.13
CA VAL A 28 28.81 -11.18 3.86
C VAL A 28 29.98 -11.64 4.72
N GLU A 29 31.12 -10.96 4.64
CA GLU A 29 32.30 -11.24 5.44
C GLU A 29 32.36 -10.31 6.65
N PHE A 30 32.50 -10.89 7.84
CA PHE A 30 32.74 -10.23 9.12
C PHE A 30 34.13 -10.57 9.66
N PRO A 31 34.68 -9.76 10.57
CA PRO A 31 35.84 -10.15 11.37
C PRO A 31 35.64 -11.52 12.01
N ARG A 32 36.69 -12.34 12.02
CA ARG A 32 36.63 -13.75 12.46
C ARG A 32 36.20 -13.93 13.93
N ASP A 33 36.40 -12.92 14.75
CA ASP A 33 35.99 -12.84 16.16
C ASP A 33 34.57 -12.28 16.35
N ALA A 34 33.92 -11.84 15.27
CA ALA A 34 32.63 -11.16 15.31
C ALA A 34 31.61 -11.74 14.30
N VAL A 35 31.75 -13.03 13.96
CA VAL A 35 30.91 -13.73 12.98
C VAL A 35 29.46 -13.84 13.50
N PRO A 36 28.48 -13.32 12.76
CA PRO A 36 27.07 -13.43 13.11
C PRO A 36 26.60 -14.88 13.23
N ARG A 37 25.69 -15.15 14.16
CA ARG A 37 25.09 -16.49 14.34
C ARG A 37 24.11 -16.78 13.23
N VAL A 38 23.87 -18.06 12.97
CA VAL A 38 22.73 -18.48 12.14
C VAL A 38 21.46 -17.91 12.75
N TYR A 39 20.62 -17.32 11.90
CA TYR A 39 19.42 -16.54 12.18
C TYR A 39 19.61 -15.13 12.72
N ASP A 40 20.84 -14.63 12.91
CA ASP A 40 21.03 -13.22 13.17
C ASP A 40 20.55 -12.39 11.97
N ALA A 41 19.85 -11.29 12.25
CA ALA A 41 19.50 -10.32 11.23
C ALA A 41 20.72 -9.42 10.95
N LEU A 42 20.95 -9.15 9.67
CA LEU A 42 21.91 -8.15 9.24
C LEU A 42 21.18 -6.99 8.57
N VAL A 43 21.70 -5.78 8.71
CA VAL A 43 21.10 -4.58 8.13
C VAL A 43 22.08 -3.91 7.18
N ILE A 44 21.60 -3.62 5.98
CA ILE A 44 22.25 -2.74 5.03
C ILE A 44 21.50 -1.40 5.07
N THR A 45 22.15 -0.38 5.63
CA THR A 45 21.54 0.95 5.77
C THR A 45 21.33 1.61 4.40
N GLU A 46 22.28 1.44 3.48
CA GLU A 46 22.13 1.85 2.07
C GLU A 46 21.12 0.93 1.37
N GLY A 47 19.91 1.43 1.12
CA GLY A 47 18.83 0.65 0.51
C GLY A 47 17.85 0.01 1.50
N ASN A 48 18.04 0.21 2.81
CA ASN A 48 17.10 -0.22 3.87
C ASN A 48 16.73 -1.72 3.77
N LEU A 49 17.72 -2.58 3.55
CA LEU A 49 17.54 -4.00 3.34
C LEU A 49 17.97 -4.81 4.56
N THR A 50 17.14 -5.77 4.97
CA THR A 50 17.48 -6.75 6.00
C THR A 50 17.89 -8.07 5.35
N LEU A 51 18.97 -8.65 5.84
CA LEU A 51 19.40 -10.00 5.51
C LEU A 51 19.18 -10.89 6.74
N GLU A 52 18.92 -12.18 6.55
CA GLU A 52 18.97 -13.15 7.65
C GLU A 52 20.09 -14.15 7.38
N VAL A 53 20.98 -14.35 8.35
CA VAL A 53 22.04 -15.36 8.26
C VAL A 53 21.43 -16.74 8.20
N GLN A 54 21.68 -17.47 7.12
CA GLN A 54 21.20 -18.85 6.94
C GLN A 54 22.30 -19.87 7.24
N GLN A 55 23.56 -19.49 7.02
CA GLN A 55 24.68 -20.41 7.18
C GLN A 55 25.97 -19.64 7.44
N GLN A 56 26.86 -20.21 8.24
CA GLN A 56 28.26 -19.77 8.33
C GLN A 56 29.08 -20.62 7.34
N LEU A 57 29.72 -19.99 6.36
CA LEU A 57 30.47 -20.67 5.31
C LEU A 57 31.93 -20.95 5.70
N GLY A 58 32.46 -20.24 6.70
CA GLY A 58 33.85 -20.29 7.13
C GLY A 58 34.59 -18.98 6.83
N ASP A 59 35.77 -18.80 7.43
CA ASP A 59 36.64 -17.63 7.22
C ASP A 59 35.98 -16.26 7.47
N GLY A 60 34.98 -16.19 8.37
CA GLY A 60 34.25 -14.96 8.65
C GLY A 60 33.09 -14.68 7.68
N VAL A 61 32.90 -15.54 6.68
CA VAL A 61 31.83 -15.41 5.69
C VAL A 61 30.56 -16.09 6.17
N VAL A 62 29.46 -15.35 6.14
CA VAL A 62 28.10 -15.85 6.37
C VAL A 62 27.28 -15.74 5.10
N ARG A 63 26.51 -16.79 4.80
CA ARG A 63 25.50 -16.78 3.75
C ARG A 63 24.19 -16.29 4.32
N THR A 64 23.59 -15.34 3.63
CA THR A 64 22.36 -14.69 4.05
C THR A 64 21.32 -14.74 2.94
N ILE A 65 20.06 -14.59 3.32
CA ILE A 65 18.97 -14.31 2.38
C ILE A 65 18.51 -12.87 2.58
N ALA A 66 18.49 -12.10 1.49
CA ALA A 66 17.89 -10.80 1.43
C ALA A 66 16.37 -10.90 1.59
N LEU A 67 15.84 -10.18 2.56
CA LEU A 67 14.41 -10.11 2.84
C LEU A 67 13.78 -8.92 2.10
N GLY A 68 14.17 -8.73 0.84
CA GLY A 68 13.79 -7.60 0.00
C GLY A 68 14.53 -7.65 -1.33
N SER A 69 14.37 -6.60 -2.15
CA SER A 69 15.08 -6.51 -3.43
C SER A 69 16.59 -6.39 -3.19
N SER A 70 17.38 -7.18 -3.92
CA SER A 70 18.85 -7.06 -3.95
C SER A 70 19.35 -6.16 -5.09
N GLU A 71 18.43 -5.49 -5.78
CA GLU A 71 18.74 -4.54 -6.84
C GLU A 71 19.52 -3.34 -6.29
N GLY A 72 20.59 -2.95 -7.00
CA GLY A 72 21.47 -1.84 -6.59
C GLY A 72 22.55 -2.21 -5.55
N LEU A 73 22.54 -3.43 -5.02
CA LEU A 73 23.61 -3.89 -4.12
C LEU A 73 24.91 -4.15 -4.89
N ARG A 74 26.04 -3.89 -4.21
CA ARG A 74 27.39 -4.13 -4.74
C ARG A 74 28.27 -4.77 -3.68
N ARG A 75 29.31 -5.47 -4.14
CA ARG A 75 30.37 -5.96 -3.24
C ARG A 75 31.06 -4.79 -2.53
N GLY A 76 31.52 -5.02 -1.31
CA GLY A 76 32.13 -4.02 -0.44
C GLY A 76 31.12 -3.14 0.32
N LEU A 77 29.83 -3.29 0.08
CA LEU A 77 28.80 -2.55 0.81
C LEU A 77 28.79 -2.96 2.28
N ALA A 78 28.71 -1.99 3.19
CA ALA A 78 28.72 -2.22 4.62
C ALA A 78 27.43 -2.91 5.09
N VAL A 79 27.58 -3.86 6.01
CA VAL A 79 26.50 -4.66 6.60
C VAL A 79 26.70 -4.70 8.11
N THR A 80 25.66 -4.38 8.88
CA THR A 80 25.72 -4.40 10.35
C THR A 80 25.02 -5.64 10.90
N ASN A 81 25.66 -6.38 11.79
CA ASN A 81 25.01 -7.44 12.55
C ASN A 81 24.17 -6.84 13.68
N THR A 82 22.90 -7.21 13.78
CA THR A 82 22.03 -6.80 14.89
C THR A 82 22.30 -7.61 16.17
N ASN A 83 23.11 -8.69 16.08
CA ASN A 83 23.33 -9.68 17.14
C ASN A 83 22.04 -10.33 17.65
N ALA A 84 20.96 -10.25 16.88
CA ALA A 84 19.65 -10.72 17.26
C ALA A 84 18.89 -11.25 16.04
N PRO A 85 18.00 -12.24 16.22
CA PRO A 85 17.05 -12.63 15.19
C PRO A 85 16.16 -11.47 14.77
N ILE A 86 15.37 -11.72 13.74
CA ILE A 86 14.43 -10.75 13.19
C ILE A 86 13.49 -10.22 14.27
N ASN A 87 13.54 -8.91 14.40
CA ASN A 87 13.00 -8.20 15.54
C ASN A 87 11.52 -7.85 15.31
N VAL A 88 10.68 -8.19 16.28
CA VAL A 88 9.34 -7.65 16.44
C VAL A 88 9.39 -6.66 17.61
N PRO A 89 9.77 -5.40 17.35
CA PRO A 89 9.98 -4.43 18.43
C PRO A 89 8.64 -4.02 19.05
N VAL A 90 8.69 -3.52 20.29
CA VAL A 90 7.53 -2.87 20.91
C VAL A 90 7.23 -1.56 20.18
N PRO A 91 6.00 -1.34 19.68
CA PRO A 91 5.64 -0.14 18.93
C PRO A 91 5.86 1.16 19.73
N LYS A 92 6.61 2.12 19.18
CA LYS A 92 6.93 3.38 19.88
C LYS A 92 7.08 4.62 19.00
N ASP A 93 7.41 4.46 17.71
CA ASP A 93 7.79 5.58 16.82
C ASP A 93 6.64 5.98 15.87
N GLY A 94 6.65 7.23 15.40
CA GLY A 94 5.71 7.72 14.39
C GLY A 94 6.01 7.20 12.98
N GLY A 95 5.32 7.74 11.97
CA GLY A 95 5.57 7.39 10.57
C GLY A 95 7.01 7.70 10.14
N GLY A 96 7.68 6.74 9.51
CA GLY A 96 9.09 6.83 9.13
C GLY A 96 10.08 6.52 10.26
N GLY A 97 9.61 6.38 11.52
CA GLY A 97 10.46 5.99 12.63
C GLY A 97 10.87 4.51 12.61
N PHE A 98 11.82 4.13 13.48
CA PHE A 98 12.43 2.80 13.45
C PHE A 98 11.42 1.65 13.58
N THR A 99 10.58 1.67 14.62
CA THR A 99 9.59 0.60 14.85
C THR A 99 8.54 0.54 13.76
N HIS A 100 8.11 1.70 13.23
CA HIS A 100 7.23 1.78 12.08
C HIS A 100 7.83 1.10 10.85
N GLU A 101 9.04 1.47 10.46
CA GLU A 101 9.69 0.88 9.29
C GLU A 101 10.06 -0.61 9.52
N GLN A 102 10.37 -1.02 10.75
CA GLN A 102 10.63 -2.42 11.07
C GLN A 102 9.38 -3.29 10.92
N HIS A 103 8.22 -2.86 11.42
CA HIS A 103 6.98 -3.61 11.22
C HIS A 103 6.56 -3.67 9.75
N LYS A 104 6.91 -2.64 8.95
CA LYS A 104 6.74 -2.67 7.49
C LYS A 104 7.63 -3.72 6.81
N ARG A 105 8.92 -3.74 7.16
CA ARG A 105 9.85 -4.80 6.71
C ARG A 105 9.31 -6.18 7.10
N ASN A 106 8.83 -6.34 8.34
CA ASN A 106 8.32 -7.62 8.82
C ASN A 106 7.16 -8.17 7.98
N TYR A 107 6.13 -7.38 7.64
CA TYR A 107 5.03 -7.89 6.81
C TYR A 107 5.47 -8.19 5.37
N ASN A 108 6.42 -7.41 4.82
CA ASN A 108 7.00 -7.68 3.51
C ASN A 108 7.77 -9.01 3.49
N ASN A 109 8.54 -9.27 4.55
CA ASN A 109 9.28 -10.51 4.67
C ASN A 109 8.34 -11.70 4.83
N ILE A 110 7.26 -11.56 5.60
CA ILE A 110 6.25 -12.60 5.78
C ILE A 110 5.64 -13.02 4.43
N ILE A 111 5.21 -12.06 3.61
CA ILE A 111 4.64 -12.38 2.30
C ILE A 111 5.71 -12.98 1.35
N ASN A 112 6.92 -12.43 1.33
CA ASN A 112 8.01 -12.91 0.47
C ASN A 112 8.44 -14.33 0.83
N CYS A 113 8.55 -14.66 2.12
CA CYS A 113 8.83 -16.02 2.57
C CYS A 113 7.67 -16.97 2.28
N GLY A 114 6.41 -16.52 2.41
CA GLY A 114 5.26 -17.31 1.96
C GLY A 114 5.34 -17.67 0.48
N VAL A 115 5.62 -16.69 -0.39
CA VAL A 115 5.83 -16.92 -1.84
C VAL A 115 7.01 -17.86 -2.08
N ALA A 116 8.15 -17.62 -1.44
CA ALA A 116 9.34 -18.45 -1.60
C ALA A 116 9.09 -19.90 -1.17
N TYR A 117 8.34 -20.13 -0.10
CA TYR A 117 7.92 -21.46 0.32
C TYR A 117 7.07 -22.15 -0.74
N GLN A 118 6.07 -21.47 -1.30
CA GLN A 118 5.20 -22.03 -2.33
C GLN A 118 5.95 -22.37 -3.64
N ILE A 119 6.97 -21.58 -4.00
CA ILE A 119 7.77 -21.82 -5.22
C ILE A 119 8.81 -22.93 -5.01
N SER A 120 9.51 -22.92 -3.87
CA SER A 120 10.68 -23.77 -3.65
C SER A 120 10.37 -25.07 -2.88
N GLY A 121 9.31 -25.09 -2.06
CA GLY A 121 9.05 -26.13 -1.08
C GLY A 121 10.03 -26.15 0.10
N GLU A 122 10.96 -25.19 0.22
CA GLU A 122 11.97 -25.19 1.28
C GLU A 122 11.39 -24.76 2.64
N GLN A 123 11.42 -25.68 3.60
CA GLN A 123 10.85 -25.52 4.95
C GLN A 123 11.36 -24.26 5.70
N LYS A 124 12.60 -23.82 5.46
CA LYS A 124 13.19 -22.64 6.10
C LYS A 124 12.33 -21.38 5.94
N TYR A 125 11.62 -21.24 4.82
CA TYR A 125 10.75 -20.09 4.56
C TYR A 125 9.43 -20.16 5.36
N ALA A 126 8.84 -21.35 5.50
CA ALA A 126 7.69 -21.54 6.38
C ALA A 126 8.07 -21.37 7.87
N ASP A 127 9.27 -21.83 8.25
CA ASP A 127 9.81 -21.64 9.60
C ASP A 127 10.01 -20.16 9.94
N TYR A 128 10.50 -19.36 9.00
CA TYR A 128 10.55 -17.91 9.15
C TYR A 128 9.17 -17.33 9.48
N VAL A 129 8.16 -17.64 8.64
CA VAL A 129 6.79 -17.11 8.79
C VAL A 129 6.20 -17.54 10.12
N LYS A 130 6.36 -18.81 10.49
CA LYS A 130 5.97 -19.35 11.81
C LYS A 130 6.62 -18.56 12.95
N ASN A 131 7.94 -18.44 12.94
CA ASN A 131 8.70 -17.87 14.06
C ASN A 131 8.34 -16.40 14.30
N ILE A 132 8.25 -15.61 13.24
CA ILE A 132 7.89 -14.19 13.37
C ILE A 132 6.44 -14.01 13.82
N LEU A 133 5.50 -14.84 13.34
CA LEU A 133 4.10 -14.78 13.75
C LEU A 133 3.90 -15.24 15.20
N LEU A 134 4.61 -16.28 15.65
CA LEU A 134 4.62 -16.67 17.07
C LEU A 134 5.20 -15.56 17.96
N ASN A 135 6.22 -14.85 17.47
CA ASN A 135 6.75 -13.68 18.18
C ASN A 135 5.68 -12.59 18.32
N TYR A 136 5.01 -12.18 17.24
CA TYR A 136 3.86 -11.26 17.33
C TYR A 136 2.76 -11.77 18.26
N ALA A 137 2.37 -13.04 18.14
CA ALA A 137 1.34 -13.67 18.96
C ALA A 137 1.65 -13.60 20.47
N SER A 138 2.92 -13.72 20.84
CA SER A 138 3.34 -13.71 22.25
C SER A 138 3.23 -12.34 22.95
N GLN A 139 3.04 -11.25 22.19
CA GLN A 139 3.09 -9.88 22.72
C GLN A 139 1.99 -8.94 22.22
N TYR A 140 1.35 -9.19 21.07
CA TYR A 140 0.36 -8.28 20.47
C TYR A 140 -0.73 -7.81 21.45
N GLN A 141 -1.32 -8.73 22.22
CA GLN A 141 -2.36 -8.41 23.19
C GLN A 141 -1.87 -7.63 24.42
N LYS A 142 -0.55 -7.62 24.68
CA LYS A 142 0.07 -6.84 25.77
C LYS A 142 0.28 -5.39 25.39
N TRP A 143 0.32 -5.08 24.09
CA TRP A 143 0.53 -3.71 23.63
C TRP A 143 -0.75 -2.87 23.81
N PRO A 144 -0.66 -1.67 24.42
CA PRO A 144 -1.78 -0.73 24.42
C PRO A 144 -1.98 -0.14 23.01
N LEU A 145 -2.92 0.79 22.86
CA LEU A 145 -2.93 1.65 21.69
C LEU A 145 -1.59 2.38 21.55
N HIS A 146 -1.15 2.56 20.31
CA HIS A 146 0.17 3.08 19.98
C HIS A 146 0.43 4.43 20.68
N PRO A 147 1.61 4.65 21.29
CA PRO A 147 1.88 5.84 22.09
C PRO A 147 1.97 7.14 21.26
N LYS A 148 2.26 7.04 19.95
CA LYS A 148 2.34 8.17 19.00
C LYS A 148 1.07 8.43 18.19
N ARG A 149 -0.06 7.80 18.54
CA ARG A 149 -1.32 8.04 17.86
C ARG A 149 -1.76 9.50 17.99
N LYS A 150 -2.40 10.03 16.94
CA LYS A 150 -2.94 11.41 16.94
C LYS A 150 -4.28 11.51 17.65
N ASP A 151 -5.07 10.44 17.61
CA ASP A 151 -6.38 10.32 18.22
C ASP A 151 -6.66 8.86 18.61
N ASP A 152 -7.52 8.64 19.60
CA ASP A 152 -7.85 7.30 20.11
C ASP A 152 -8.74 6.49 19.14
N LYS A 153 -9.55 7.15 18.31
CA LYS A 153 -10.48 6.48 17.38
C LYS A 153 -9.78 5.83 16.18
N ASP A 154 -8.69 6.43 15.72
CA ASP A 154 -7.89 5.95 14.59
C ASP A 154 -6.50 5.43 15.01
N GLY A 155 -6.25 5.26 16.31
CA GLY A 155 -4.99 4.69 16.80
C GLY A 155 -4.88 3.19 16.49
N GLY A 156 -3.75 2.78 15.92
CA GLY A 156 -3.37 1.36 15.81
C GLY A 156 -2.75 0.81 17.10
N ARG A 157 -2.41 -0.47 17.10
CA ARG A 157 -1.56 -1.10 18.12
C ARG A 157 -0.13 -1.27 17.61
N ILE A 158 0.04 -1.78 16.38
CA ILE A 158 1.35 -2.01 15.76
C ILE A 158 1.91 -0.69 15.22
N PHE A 159 1.05 0.17 14.71
CA PHE A 159 1.41 1.45 14.12
C PHE A 159 0.65 2.61 14.78
N TRP A 160 1.17 3.83 14.58
CA TRP A 160 0.58 5.05 15.14
C TRP A 160 -0.84 5.36 14.64
N GLN A 161 -1.26 4.80 13.50
CA GLN A 161 -2.61 4.90 12.95
C GLN A 161 -3.11 3.52 12.51
N SER A 162 -4.42 3.30 12.59
CA SER A 162 -5.07 2.02 12.33
C SER A 162 -4.93 1.58 10.86
N LEU A 163 -4.83 2.53 9.93
CA LEU A 163 -4.57 2.27 8.51
C LEU A 163 -3.37 1.32 8.30
N ASN A 164 -2.26 1.56 8.99
CA ASN A 164 -1.06 0.74 8.82
C ASN A 164 -1.19 -0.64 9.47
N ASP A 165 -1.97 -0.78 10.55
CA ASP A 165 -2.33 -2.08 11.11
C ASP A 165 -3.15 -2.89 10.09
N PHE A 166 -4.09 -2.26 9.38
CA PHE A 166 -4.88 -2.92 8.33
C PHE A 166 -4.00 -3.37 7.16
N VAL A 167 -3.09 -2.51 6.69
CA VAL A 167 -2.10 -2.85 5.65
C VAL A 167 -1.26 -4.04 6.11
N TRP A 168 -0.73 -3.99 7.34
CA TRP A 168 0.05 -5.09 7.91
C TRP A 168 -0.73 -6.40 7.89
N GLN A 169 -2.02 -6.38 8.26
CA GLN A 169 -2.85 -7.59 8.26
C GLN A 169 -3.09 -8.13 6.85
N VAL A 170 -3.34 -7.26 5.85
CA VAL A 170 -3.52 -7.68 4.44
C VAL A 170 -2.29 -8.42 3.91
N TYR A 171 -1.08 -7.93 4.19
CA TYR A 171 0.15 -8.60 3.74
C TYR A 171 0.46 -9.84 4.56
N THR A 172 0.34 -9.74 5.88
CA THR A 172 0.69 -10.82 6.81
C THR A 172 -0.18 -12.06 6.61
N ILE A 173 -1.48 -11.87 6.39
CA ILE A 173 -2.39 -13.00 6.23
C ILE A 173 -2.12 -13.82 4.96
N GLN A 174 -1.66 -13.17 3.88
CA GLN A 174 -1.26 -13.86 2.67
C GLN A 174 0.00 -14.71 2.89
N GLY A 175 1.00 -14.17 3.58
CA GLY A 175 2.20 -14.93 3.92
C GLY A 175 1.89 -16.14 4.81
N TYR A 176 0.97 -15.98 5.77
CA TYR A 176 0.49 -17.09 6.60
C TYR A 176 -0.26 -18.15 5.78
N ASP A 177 -1.19 -17.75 4.91
CA ASP A 177 -1.94 -18.64 4.03
C ASP A 177 -1.00 -19.47 3.15
N MET A 178 -0.01 -18.81 2.52
CA MET A 178 1.00 -19.49 1.71
C MET A 178 1.90 -20.42 2.53
N ALA A 179 2.22 -20.11 3.78
CA ALA A 179 3.06 -20.96 4.63
C ALA A 179 2.26 -22.04 5.38
N TYR A 180 0.93 -22.05 5.30
CA TYR A 180 0.02 -22.77 6.21
C TYR A 180 0.38 -24.26 6.41
N ASP A 181 0.67 -24.98 5.32
CA ASP A 181 0.99 -26.41 5.37
C ASP A 181 2.39 -26.72 5.93
N GLY A 182 3.29 -25.73 5.90
CA GLY A 182 4.63 -25.83 6.50
C GLY A 182 4.65 -25.53 7.99
N ILE A 183 3.52 -25.12 8.58
CA ILE A 183 3.40 -24.77 10.00
C ILE A 183 2.63 -25.87 10.75
N SER A 184 3.15 -26.29 11.91
CA SER A 184 2.49 -27.32 12.72
C SER A 184 1.07 -26.89 13.11
N SER A 185 0.15 -27.85 13.27
CA SER A 185 -1.23 -27.54 13.72
C SER A 185 -1.26 -26.85 15.08
N ASN A 186 -0.32 -27.18 15.97
CA ASN A 186 -0.19 -26.54 17.28
C ASN A 186 0.21 -25.06 17.15
N ASP A 187 1.23 -24.77 16.35
CA ASP A 187 1.69 -23.39 16.16
C ASP A 187 0.64 -22.56 15.41
N ARG A 188 -0.05 -23.15 14.43
CA ARG A 188 -1.21 -22.51 13.77
C ARG A 188 -2.28 -22.14 14.77
N ALA A 189 -2.66 -23.06 15.67
CA ALA A 189 -3.65 -22.78 16.70
C ALA A 189 -3.23 -21.62 17.62
N ILE A 190 -1.94 -21.52 17.97
CA ILE A 190 -1.40 -20.41 18.77
C ILE A 190 -1.50 -19.10 17.98
N ILE A 191 -1.01 -19.07 16.73
CA ILE A 191 -1.04 -17.87 15.87
C ILE A 191 -2.49 -17.40 15.66
N GLU A 192 -3.39 -18.29 15.26
CA GLU A 192 -4.79 -17.93 14.99
C GLU A 192 -5.52 -17.42 16.24
N SER A 193 -5.30 -18.05 17.40
CA SER A 193 -6.00 -17.69 18.64
C SER A 193 -5.39 -16.49 19.38
N GLN A 194 -4.07 -16.31 19.32
CA GLN A 194 -3.37 -15.27 20.09
C GLN A 194 -2.98 -14.04 19.27
N LEU A 195 -3.05 -14.10 17.93
CA LEU A 195 -2.75 -12.98 17.03
C LEU A 195 -3.92 -12.60 16.14
N PHE A 196 -4.31 -13.46 15.20
CA PHE A 196 -5.27 -13.07 14.16
C PHE A 196 -6.70 -12.89 14.69
N THR A 197 -7.17 -13.73 15.62
CA THR A 197 -8.49 -13.54 16.23
C THR A 197 -8.56 -12.24 17.06
N PRO A 198 -7.56 -11.89 17.89
CA PRO A 198 -7.48 -10.58 18.52
C PRO A 198 -7.41 -9.40 17.54
N ILE A 199 -6.69 -9.53 16.42
CA ILE A 199 -6.65 -8.50 15.38
C ILE A 199 -8.05 -8.32 14.75
N LEU A 200 -8.73 -9.41 14.38
CA LEU A 200 -10.08 -9.35 13.85
C LEU A 200 -11.02 -8.58 14.79
N LYS A 201 -11.01 -8.91 16.08
CA LYS A 201 -11.80 -8.20 17.10
C LYS A 201 -11.41 -6.73 17.21
N PHE A 202 -10.12 -6.42 17.26
CA PHE A 202 -9.64 -5.04 17.32
C PHE A 202 -10.16 -4.21 16.14
N ILE A 203 -10.12 -4.76 14.93
CA ILE A 203 -10.58 -4.05 13.73
C ILE A 203 -12.10 -3.88 13.73
N THR A 204 -12.86 -4.93 14.08
CA THR A 204 -14.33 -4.90 13.95
C THR A 204 -15.07 -4.34 15.15
N GLU A 205 -14.50 -4.41 16.35
CA GLU A 205 -15.13 -3.98 17.60
C GLU A 205 -14.51 -2.65 18.07
N ASP A 206 -13.20 -2.62 18.33
CA ASP A 206 -12.55 -1.43 18.86
C ASP A 206 -12.52 -0.31 17.80
N ARG A 207 -12.23 -0.64 16.54
CA ARG A 207 -12.17 0.28 15.38
C ARG A 207 -13.46 0.26 14.53
N GLU A 208 -14.61 -0.09 15.11
CA GLU A 208 -15.90 -0.19 14.39
C GLU A 208 -16.23 1.04 13.54
N GLU A 209 -16.00 2.25 14.08
CA GLU A 209 -16.26 3.51 13.35
C GLU A 209 -15.44 3.59 12.05
N ILE A 210 -14.16 3.20 12.10
CA ILE A 210 -13.26 3.21 10.94
C ILE A 210 -13.59 2.06 9.97
N PHE A 211 -13.92 0.88 10.51
CA PHE A 211 -14.32 -0.29 9.72
C PHE A 211 -15.57 -0.02 8.88
N ASN A 212 -16.55 0.69 9.44
CA ASN A 212 -17.78 1.07 8.74
C ASN A 212 -17.66 2.36 7.91
N LEU A 213 -16.51 3.05 7.96
CA LEU A 213 -16.30 4.30 7.25
C LEU A 213 -16.25 4.07 5.73
N ILE A 214 -17.01 4.85 4.96
CA ILE A 214 -16.93 4.87 3.49
C ILE A 214 -15.77 5.79 3.09
N HIS A 215 -14.57 5.24 3.11
CA HIS A 215 -13.30 5.94 2.91
C HIS A 215 -12.19 4.91 2.67
N ASN A 216 -11.04 5.35 2.13
CA ASN A 216 -9.89 4.46 1.88
C ASN A 216 -9.41 3.70 3.14
N HIS A 217 -9.47 4.31 4.34
CA HIS A 217 -9.17 3.62 5.60
C HIS A 217 -10.10 2.42 5.83
N GLY A 218 -11.40 2.60 5.62
CA GLY A 218 -12.37 1.53 5.70
C GLY A 218 -12.08 0.44 4.67
N THR A 219 -11.70 0.80 3.44
CA THR A 219 -11.37 -0.20 2.39
C THR A 219 -10.27 -1.16 2.85
N TRP A 220 -9.19 -0.63 3.41
CA TRP A 220 -8.10 -1.44 3.97
C TRP A 220 -8.55 -2.32 5.13
N ALA A 221 -9.39 -1.79 6.03
CA ALA A 221 -9.95 -2.55 7.14
C ALA A 221 -10.82 -3.73 6.67
N LEU A 222 -11.66 -3.48 5.66
CA LEU A 222 -12.54 -4.49 5.07
C LEU A 222 -11.74 -5.59 4.38
N ALA A 223 -10.71 -5.23 3.60
CA ALA A 223 -9.80 -6.19 2.97
C ALA A 223 -9.07 -7.03 4.04
N ALA A 224 -8.52 -6.39 5.07
CA ALA A 224 -7.84 -7.06 6.17
C ALA A 224 -8.73 -8.10 6.87
N VAL A 225 -9.94 -7.71 7.26
CA VAL A 225 -10.90 -8.59 7.95
C VAL A 225 -11.43 -9.68 7.02
N GLY A 226 -11.77 -9.34 5.78
CA GLY A 226 -12.35 -10.27 4.82
C GLY A 226 -11.38 -11.36 4.39
N MET A 227 -10.14 -10.99 4.03
CA MET A 227 -9.09 -11.95 3.68
C MET A 227 -8.75 -12.86 4.87
N THR A 228 -8.64 -12.29 6.07
CA THR A 228 -8.43 -13.07 7.30
C THR A 228 -9.61 -13.97 7.62
N GLY A 229 -10.84 -13.51 7.38
CA GLY A 229 -12.04 -14.33 7.51
C GLY A 229 -12.04 -15.54 6.57
N TYR A 230 -11.56 -15.40 5.34
CA TYR A 230 -11.43 -16.54 4.42
C TYR A 230 -10.36 -17.53 4.87
N VAL A 231 -9.15 -17.05 5.19
CA VAL A 231 -8.01 -17.91 5.58
C VAL A 231 -8.31 -18.68 6.86
N LEU A 232 -8.94 -18.06 7.86
CA LEU A 232 -9.28 -18.70 9.14
C LEU A 232 -10.63 -19.44 9.13
N ASN A 233 -11.30 -19.54 7.98
CA ASN A 233 -12.65 -20.10 7.84
C ASN A 233 -13.65 -19.50 8.87
N LYS A 234 -13.72 -18.17 8.93
CA LYS A 234 -14.63 -17.40 9.80
C LYS A 234 -15.67 -16.63 8.96
N PRO A 235 -16.73 -17.28 8.48
CA PRO A 235 -17.70 -16.68 7.56
C PRO A 235 -18.41 -15.43 8.12
N ASN A 236 -18.55 -15.31 9.44
CA ASN A 236 -19.11 -14.11 10.07
C ASN A 236 -18.29 -12.85 9.79
N TYR A 237 -16.96 -12.93 9.84
CA TYR A 237 -16.09 -11.80 9.54
C TYR A 237 -16.06 -11.47 8.05
N VAL A 238 -16.15 -12.49 7.19
CA VAL A 238 -16.32 -12.28 5.74
C VAL A 238 -17.60 -11.51 5.46
N GLU A 239 -18.72 -11.89 6.09
CA GLU A 239 -19.98 -11.17 5.93
C GLU A 239 -19.90 -9.72 6.43
N MET A 240 -19.23 -9.49 7.57
CA MET A 240 -18.98 -8.13 8.08
C MET A 240 -18.13 -7.30 7.12
N ALA A 241 -17.09 -7.88 6.51
CA ALA A 241 -16.28 -7.19 5.51
C ALA A 241 -17.09 -6.86 4.24
N LEU A 242 -18.04 -7.70 3.85
CA LEU A 242 -18.87 -7.46 2.67
C LEU A 242 -19.99 -6.42 2.91
N LYS A 243 -20.58 -6.41 4.12
CA LYS A 243 -21.85 -5.70 4.41
C LYS A 243 -21.85 -4.82 5.67
N GLY A 244 -20.69 -4.59 6.28
CA GLY A 244 -20.54 -3.82 7.51
C GLY A 244 -20.75 -4.63 8.79
N THR A 245 -20.41 -4.08 9.96
CA THR A 245 -20.55 -4.80 11.26
C THR A 245 -21.97 -5.25 11.54
N LYS A 246 -22.96 -4.47 11.11
CA LYS A 246 -24.40 -4.76 11.21
C LYS A 246 -24.93 -5.70 10.12
N LYS A 247 -24.11 -5.98 9.11
CA LYS A 247 -24.43 -6.85 7.96
C LYS A 247 -25.65 -6.40 7.15
N ASP A 248 -26.02 -5.12 7.24
CA ASP A 248 -27.21 -4.54 6.60
C ASP A 248 -26.92 -3.90 5.24
N GLY A 249 -25.66 -3.90 4.79
CA GLY A 249 -25.25 -3.36 3.49
C GLY A 249 -25.26 -1.84 3.41
N LYS A 250 -25.32 -1.14 4.55
CA LYS A 250 -25.16 0.33 4.61
C LYS A 250 -23.70 0.76 4.69
N SER A 251 -22.81 -0.17 5.00
CA SER A 251 -21.35 -0.06 4.92
C SER A 251 -20.78 -1.38 4.41
N GLY A 252 -19.45 -1.47 4.36
CA GLY A 252 -18.76 -2.66 3.88
C GLY A 252 -18.35 -2.56 2.41
N TYR A 253 -17.73 -3.62 1.93
CA TYR A 253 -17.01 -3.63 0.67
C TYR A 253 -17.89 -3.29 -0.54
N LEU A 254 -19.08 -3.90 -0.61
CA LEU A 254 -20.01 -3.68 -1.73
C LEU A 254 -20.51 -2.22 -1.76
N THR A 255 -20.88 -1.69 -0.59
CA THR A 255 -21.31 -0.30 -0.45
C THR A 255 -20.21 0.68 -0.81
N GLN A 256 -18.96 0.41 -0.43
CA GLN A 256 -17.83 1.24 -0.84
C GLN A 256 -17.61 1.23 -2.35
N ILE A 257 -17.72 0.06 -3.00
CA ILE A 257 -17.67 -0.02 -4.47
C ILE A 257 -18.81 0.80 -5.11
N ASP A 258 -20.01 0.76 -4.54
CA ASP A 258 -21.17 1.50 -5.03
C ASP A 258 -21.02 3.02 -4.88
N GLN A 259 -20.41 3.48 -3.78
CA GLN A 259 -20.39 4.90 -3.41
C GLN A 259 -19.10 5.64 -3.79
N LEU A 260 -17.93 5.01 -3.65
CA LEU A 260 -16.64 5.69 -3.83
C LEU A 260 -16.22 5.82 -5.29
N PHE A 261 -16.78 4.98 -6.16
CA PHE A 261 -16.49 4.98 -7.59
C PHE A 261 -17.67 5.46 -8.43
N SER A 262 -17.36 6.27 -9.44
CA SER A 262 -18.30 6.56 -10.52
C SER A 262 -18.47 5.36 -11.46
N PRO A 263 -19.46 5.37 -12.38
CA PRO A 263 -19.64 4.33 -13.39
C PRO A 263 -18.45 4.15 -14.35
N ASP A 264 -17.56 5.15 -14.41
CA ASP A 264 -16.32 5.14 -15.20
C ASP A 264 -15.12 4.60 -14.40
N GLY A 265 -15.32 4.23 -13.13
CA GLY A 265 -14.23 3.77 -12.26
C GLY A 265 -13.38 4.91 -11.69
N TYR A 266 -13.86 6.16 -11.71
CA TYR A 266 -13.19 7.26 -11.04
C TYR A 266 -13.46 7.23 -9.54
N TYR A 267 -12.39 7.31 -8.75
CA TYR A 267 -12.47 7.38 -7.29
C TYR A 267 -12.53 8.84 -6.85
N MET A 268 -13.58 9.22 -6.10
CA MET A 268 -13.89 10.63 -5.82
C MET A 268 -12.78 11.43 -5.12
N GLU A 269 -11.88 10.79 -4.37
CA GLU A 269 -10.77 11.48 -3.69
C GLU A 269 -9.65 11.91 -4.67
N GLY A 270 -9.68 11.45 -5.92
CA GLY A 270 -8.74 11.82 -6.98
C GLY A 270 -7.69 10.76 -7.31
N PRO A 271 -6.84 10.99 -8.34
CA PRO A 271 -5.94 9.98 -8.91
C PRO A 271 -4.94 9.39 -7.91
N TYR A 272 -4.32 10.24 -7.07
CA TYR A 272 -3.34 9.80 -6.09
C TYR A 272 -3.92 8.77 -5.11
N TYR A 273 -5.13 9.02 -4.60
CA TYR A 273 -5.85 8.15 -3.68
C TYR A 273 -6.54 6.99 -4.39
N GLN A 274 -6.98 7.17 -5.65
CA GLN A 274 -7.48 6.07 -6.48
C GLN A 274 -6.45 4.95 -6.56
N ARG A 275 -5.20 5.27 -6.90
CA ARG A 275 -4.10 4.31 -6.91
C ARG A 275 -3.96 3.60 -5.57
N TYR A 276 -4.00 4.34 -4.46
CA TYR A 276 -3.78 3.76 -3.13
C TYR A 276 -4.93 2.84 -2.70
N ALA A 277 -6.18 3.25 -2.95
CA ALA A 277 -7.37 2.47 -2.63
C ALA A 277 -7.56 1.27 -3.56
N LEU A 278 -7.04 1.32 -4.79
CA LEU A 278 -7.17 0.23 -5.76
C LEU A 278 -6.59 -1.10 -5.25
N LEU A 279 -5.48 -1.08 -4.52
CA LEU A 279 -4.87 -2.31 -4.02
C LEU A 279 -5.83 -3.13 -3.13
N PRO A 280 -6.36 -2.61 -2.00
CA PRO A 280 -7.28 -3.37 -1.16
C PRO A 280 -8.57 -3.76 -1.89
N PHE A 281 -9.06 -2.94 -2.84
CA PHE A 281 -10.19 -3.35 -3.69
C PHE A 281 -9.83 -4.58 -4.55
N VAL A 282 -8.76 -4.51 -5.34
CA VAL A 282 -8.41 -5.56 -6.28
C VAL A 282 -8.02 -6.86 -5.57
N ILE A 283 -7.21 -6.77 -4.50
CA ILE A 283 -6.72 -7.96 -3.80
C ILE A 283 -7.83 -8.67 -3.02
N PHE A 284 -8.74 -7.91 -2.39
CA PHE A 284 -9.88 -8.51 -1.71
C PHE A 284 -10.90 -9.06 -2.71
N ALA A 285 -11.11 -8.41 -3.86
CA ALA A 285 -11.91 -8.98 -4.95
C ALA A 285 -11.32 -10.31 -5.47
N LYS A 286 -10.00 -10.43 -5.61
CA LYS A 286 -9.36 -11.71 -5.97
C LYS A 286 -9.63 -12.79 -4.91
N ALA A 287 -9.50 -12.46 -3.62
CA ALA A 287 -9.84 -13.39 -2.54
C ALA A 287 -11.33 -13.80 -2.58
N ILE A 288 -12.24 -12.85 -2.74
CA ILE A 288 -13.68 -13.11 -2.89
C ILE A 288 -13.94 -14.02 -4.10
N ASN A 289 -13.31 -13.76 -5.25
CA ASN A 289 -13.50 -14.57 -6.45
C ASN A 289 -13.02 -16.01 -6.26
N ASN A 290 -11.91 -16.20 -5.56
CA ASN A 290 -11.35 -17.53 -5.29
C ASN A 290 -12.21 -18.36 -4.32
N TYR A 291 -12.73 -17.73 -3.25
CA TYR A 291 -13.49 -18.44 -2.22
C TYR A 291 -15.02 -18.42 -2.43
N ASN A 292 -15.54 -17.42 -3.14
CA ASN A 292 -16.96 -17.23 -3.42
C ASN A 292 -17.19 -16.71 -4.86
N PRO A 293 -16.87 -17.52 -5.90
CA PRO A 293 -17.03 -17.12 -7.30
C PRO A 293 -18.50 -16.82 -7.66
N SER A 294 -19.47 -17.35 -6.90
CA SER A 294 -20.89 -17.08 -7.12
C SER A 294 -21.29 -15.62 -6.94
N LEU A 295 -20.50 -14.83 -6.19
CA LEU A 295 -20.73 -13.40 -6.04
C LEU A 295 -20.38 -12.62 -7.32
N LYS A 296 -19.63 -13.23 -8.25
CA LYS A 296 -19.23 -12.63 -9.53
C LYS A 296 -18.62 -11.24 -9.36
N ILE A 297 -17.72 -11.09 -8.39
CA ILE A 297 -17.24 -9.79 -7.95
C ILE A 297 -16.53 -8.99 -9.06
N PHE A 298 -15.89 -9.66 -10.01
CA PHE A 298 -15.28 -9.02 -11.18
C PHE A 298 -16.30 -8.57 -12.25
N GLU A 299 -17.51 -9.12 -12.28
CA GLU A 299 -18.61 -8.66 -13.14
C GLU A 299 -19.39 -7.50 -12.49
N TYR A 300 -19.25 -7.32 -11.17
CA TYR A 300 -20.01 -6.36 -10.37
C TYR A 300 -19.90 -4.92 -10.89
N ARG A 301 -21.03 -4.19 -10.87
CA ARG A 301 -21.20 -2.84 -11.44
C ARG A 301 -20.60 -2.69 -12.86
N ASN A 302 -20.90 -3.65 -13.74
CA ASN A 302 -20.43 -3.65 -15.13
C ASN A 302 -18.90 -3.62 -15.21
N GLN A 303 -18.24 -4.55 -14.49
CA GLN A 303 -16.78 -4.70 -14.45
C GLN A 303 -16.07 -3.44 -13.94
N LEU A 304 -16.58 -2.85 -12.85
CA LEU A 304 -16.10 -1.57 -12.35
C LEU A 304 -14.62 -1.58 -11.98
N LEU A 305 -14.10 -2.66 -11.39
CA LEU A 305 -12.68 -2.72 -11.02
C LEU A 305 -11.75 -2.65 -12.24
N ALA A 306 -12.12 -3.29 -13.36
CA ALA A 306 -11.36 -3.16 -14.60
C ALA A 306 -11.38 -1.72 -15.13
N LYS A 307 -12.54 -1.04 -15.04
CA LYS A 307 -12.64 0.37 -15.39
C LYS A 307 -11.81 1.25 -14.46
N ALA A 308 -11.82 0.99 -13.15
CA ALA A 308 -11.06 1.77 -12.19
C ALA A 308 -9.55 1.70 -12.41
N ILE A 309 -9.04 0.53 -12.82
CA ILE A 309 -7.62 0.36 -13.19
C ILE A 309 -7.33 1.13 -14.48
N HIS A 310 -8.15 0.97 -15.52
CA HIS A 310 -7.98 1.72 -16.78
C HIS A 310 -8.04 3.24 -16.57
N THR A 311 -9.03 3.72 -15.82
CA THR A 311 -9.21 5.15 -15.50
C THR A 311 -8.05 5.68 -14.69
N SER A 312 -7.50 4.90 -13.75
CA SER A 312 -6.29 5.32 -13.01
C SER A 312 -5.10 5.53 -13.95
N LEU A 313 -4.92 4.68 -14.97
CA LEU A 313 -3.86 4.86 -15.97
C LEU A 313 -4.09 6.10 -16.83
N GLN A 314 -5.34 6.36 -17.25
CA GLN A 314 -5.68 7.55 -18.04
C GLN A 314 -5.58 8.87 -17.26
N LEU A 315 -5.62 8.81 -15.93
CA LEU A 315 -5.41 9.92 -15.00
C LEU A 315 -3.92 10.18 -14.68
N SER A 316 -3.03 9.75 -15.57
CA SER A 316 -1.61 10.07 -15.57
C SER A 316 -1.21 10.86 -16.81
N TYR A 317 -0.14 11.64 -16.72
CA TYR A 317 0.48 12.26 -17.88
C TYR A 317 1.45 11.28 -18.58
N THR A 318 1.99 11.63 -19.75
CA THR A 318 2.83 10.73 -20.58
C THR A 318 4.14 10.32 -19.90
N ASP A 319 4.59 11.10 -18.93
CA ASP A 319 5.70 10.77 -18.01
C ASP A 319 5.31 9.80 -16.88
N LYS A 320 4.10 9.25 -16.93
CA LYS A 320 3.49 8.29 -15.99
C LYS A 320 3.02 8.88 -14.66
N THR A 321 3.30 10.16 -14.37
CA THR A 321 2.90 10.81 -13.12
C THR A 321 1.39 11.02 -13.09
N PHE A 322 0.76 10.82 -11.93
CA PHE A 322 -0.67 11.12 -11.79
C PHE A 322 -0.90 12.62 -11.77
N PHE A 323 -2.05 13.07 -12.30
CA PHE A 323 -2.48 14.46 -12.11
C PHE A 323 -2.60 14.76 -10.62
N PRO A 324 -1.87 15.74 -10.07
CA PRO A 324 -1.77 15.97 -8.63
C PRO A 324 -2.95 16.78 -8.07
N VAL A 325 -4.16 16.49 -8.54
CA VAL A 325 -5.40 17.12 -8.06
C VAL A 325 -5.79 16.58 -6.70
N ASN A 326 -6.37 17.45 -5.86
CA ASN A 326 -6.63 17.18 -4.43
C ASN A 326 -5.34 16.84 -3.66
N ASP A 327 -5.46 16.24 -2.47
CA ASP A 327 -4.30 15.81 -1.71
C ASP A 327 -3.46 14.77 -2.49
N ALA A 328 -2.33 15.18 -3.07
CA ALA A 328 -1.47 14.36 -3.90
C ALA A 328 0.03 14.65 -3.67
N ILE A 329 0.89 13.66 -3.92
CA ILE A 329 2.35 13.86 -3.99
C ILE A 329 2.75 13.69 -5.46
N LYS A 330 3.37 14.72 -6.04
CA LYS A 330 3.64 14.83 -7.49
C LYS A 330 4.49 13.71 -8.06
N ASP A 331 5.40 13.15 -7.27
CA ASP A 331 6.33 12.10 -7.72
C ASP A 331 5.69 10.70 -7.84
N LYS A 332 4.37 10.57 -7.67
CA LYS A 332 3.68 9.28 -7.77
C LYS A 332 3.27 8.98 -9.20
N THR A 333 3.72 7.82 -9.67
CA THR A 333 3.41 7.28 -10.98
C THR A 333 2.55 6.02 -10.87
N TYR A 334 1.99 5.59 -12.01
CA TYR A 334 1.32 4.30 -12.07
C TYR A 334 2.26 3.09 -11.89
N GLU A 335 3.57 3.31 -11.75
CA GLU A 335 4.55 2.26 -11.47
C GLU A 335 4.54 1.84 -10.01
N SER A 336 3.76 2.51 -9.16
CA SER A 336 3.54 2.13 -7.78
C SER A 336 3.02 0.69 -7.65
N VAL A 337 3.30 0.04 -6.51
CA VAL A 337 3.02 -1.39 -6.31
C VAL A 337 1.53 -1.69 -6.46
N GLU A 338 0.65 -0.78 -6.04
CA GLU A 338 -0.79 -0.92 -6.10
C GLU A 338 -1.30 -1.10 -7.54
N LEU A 339 -0.73 -0.36 -8.49
CA LEU A 339 -1.09 -0.51 -9.90
C LEU A 339 -0.34 -1.62 -10.61
N VAL A 340 0.82 -2.08 -10.12
CA VAL A 340 1.39 -3.35 -10.61
C VAL A 340 0.44 -4.50 -10.27
N TYR A 341 -0.04 -4.58 -9.02
CA TYR A 341 -1.08 -5.54 -8.64
C TYR A 341 -2.35 -5.37 -9.47
N GLY A 342 -2.80 -4.12 -9.66
CA GLY A 342 -3.97 -3.80 -10.47
C GLY A 342 -3.84 -4.30 -11.90
N VAL A 343 -2.78 -3.91 -12.60
CA VAL A 343 -2.51 -4.28 -14.00
C VAL A 343 -2.41 -5.80 -14.15
N ASP A 344 -1.63 -6.45 -13.29
CA ASP A 344 -1.39 -7.89 -13.39
C ASP A 344 -2.68 -8.70 -13.16
N ILE A 345 -3.44 -8.37 -12.12
CA ILE A 345 -4.71 -9.05 -11.81
C ILE A 345 -5.79 -8.70 -12.84
N ALA A 346 -5.83 -7.46 -13.34
CA ALA A 346 -6.75 -7.07 -14.40
C ALA A 346 -6.54 -7.90 -15.66
N TYR A 347 -5.28 -8.03 -16.09
CA TYR A 347 -4.93 -8.83 -17.25
C TYR A 347 -5.20 -10.32 -17.03
N ALA A 348 -4.86 -10.85 -15.86
CA ALA A 348 -4.92 -12.28 -15.58
C ALA A 348 -6.33 -12.81 -15.31
N ASP A 349 -7.14 -12.05 -14.56
CA ASP A 349 -8.32 -12.60 -13.87
C ASP A 349 -9.61 -11.76 -14.05
N ILE A 350 -9.51 -10.43 -14.28
CA ILE A 350 -10.69 -9.55 -14.35
C ILE A 350 -11.17 -9.36 -15.80
N LYS A 351 -10.33 -8.75 -16.64
CA LYS A 351 -10.65 -8.40 -18.02
C LYS A 351 -9.34 -8.23 -18.83
N PRO A 352 -8.84 -9.31 -19.43
CA PRO A 352 -7.63 -9.27 -20.24
C PRO A 352 -7.72 -8.21 -21.34
N ASN A 353 -6.70 -7.34 -21.42
CA ASN A 353 -6.53 -6.41 -22.53
C ASN A 353 -5.03 -6.28 -22.86
N ALA A 354 -4.68 -6.35 -24.14
CA ALA A 354 -3.30 -6.33 -24.61
C ALA A 354 -2.55 -5.03 -24.27
N TYR A 355 -3.25 -3.88 -24.11
CA TYR A 355 -2.59 -2.64 -23.68
C TYR A 355 -2.02 -2.71 -22.27
N LEU A 356 -2.59 -3.57 -21.40
CA LEU A 356 -2.09 -3.73 -20.04
C LEU A 356 -0.69 -4.33 -20.02
N LEU A 357 -0.32 -5.08 -21.06
CA LEU A 357 1.02 -5.64 -21.21
C LEU A 357 2.07 -4.56 -21.52
N ASP A 358 1.69 -3.50 -22.24
CA ASP A 358 2.57 -2.35 -22.49
C ASP A 358 2.79 -1.56 -21.20
N VAL A 359 1.72 -1.34 -20.44
CA VAL A 359 1.82 -0.72 -19.11
C VAL A 359 2.72 -1.55 -18.19
N ALA A 360 2.52 -2.88 -18.11
CA ALA A 360 3.36 -3.76 -17.31
C ALA A 360 4.84 -3.74 -17.76
N ALA A 361 5.09 -3.70 -19.08
CA ALA A 361 6.45 -3.54 -19.61
C ALA A 361 7.08 -2.20 -19.18
N GLN A 362 6.30 -1.11 -19.20
CA GLN A 362 6.74 0.21 -18.75
C GLN A 362 6.99 0.28 -17.23
N GLN A 363 6.23 -0.47 -16.43
CA GLN A 363 6.44 -0.62 -14.99
C GLN A 363 7.72 -1.42 -14.67
N ASN A 364 8.25 -2.15 -15.64
CA ASN A 364 9.48 -2.96 -15.55
C ASN A 364 9.49 -3.96 -14.38
N ARG A 365 8.31 -4.42 -13.95
CA ARG A 365 8.13 -5.42 -12.91
C ARG A 365 6.74 -6.02 -12.97
N VAL A 366 6.61 -7.25 -12.48
CA VAL A 366 5.35 -7.94 -12.25
C VAL A 366 5.29 -8.41 -10.81
N ILE A 367 4.10 -8.67 -10.27
CA ILE A 367 3.97 -9.34 -8.99
C ILE A 367 4.42 -10.80 -9.10
N VAL A 368 5.09 -11.31 -8.06
CA VAL A 368 5.48 -12.73 -8.03
C VAL A 368 4.25 -13.57 -7.64
N SER A 369 3.42 -13.88 -8.62
CA SER A 369 2.20 -14.69 -8.48
C SER A 369 1.80 -15.33 -9.81
N ASP A 370 0.71 -16.10 -9.80
CA ASP A 370 0.10 -16.64 -11.01
C ASP A 370 -0.27 -15.54 -12.03
N ALA A 371 -0.77 -14.41 -11.55
CA ALA A 371 -1.16 -13.27 -12.38
C ALA A 371 0.04 -12.61 -13.06
N GLY A 372 1.09 -12.29 -12.30
CA GLY A 372 2.31 -11.70 -12.87
C GLY A 372 3.05 -12.66 -13.80
N LEU A 373 3.01 -13.97 -13.53
CA LEU A 373 3.54 -14.98 -14.46
C LEU A 373 2.79 -14.99 -15.80
N LYS A 374 1.46 -14.88 -15.79
CA LYS A 374 0.64 -14.78 -17.01
C LYS A 374 1.00 -13.52 -17.82
N VAL A 375 1.22 -12.38 -17.15
CA VAL A 375 1.63 -11.12 -17.79
C VAL A 375 3.03 -11.24 -18.40
N ALA A 376 4.02 -11.66 -17.61
CA ALA A 376 5.40 -11.80 -18.08
C ALA A 376 5.50 -12.77 -19.27
N LYS A 377 4.77 -13.88 -19.23
CA LYS A 377 4.66 -14.82 -20.35
C LYS A 377 4.04 -14.18 -21.58
N ALA A 378 2.95 -13.43 -21.43
CA ALA A 378 2.28 -12.79 -22.56
C ALA A 378 3.15 -11.70 -23.23
N ILE A 379 3.91 -10.93 -22.44
CA ILE A 379 4.91 -9.99 -22.96
C ILE A 379 5.99 -10.73 -23.76
N ALA A 380 6.53 -11.83 -23.21
CA ALA A 380 7.56 -12.64 -23.88
C ALA A 380 7.04 -13.29 -25.18
N GLU A 381 5.75 -13.59 -25.25
CA GLU A 381 5.07 -14.10 -26.46
C GLU A 381 4.75 -13.01 -27.49
N GLY A 382 5.07 -11.74 -27.22
CA GLY A 382 4.84 -10.63 -28.16
C GLY A 382 3.37 -10.22 -28.30
N LYS A 383 2.55 -10.45 -27.27
CA LYS A 383 1.10 -10.11 -27.27
C LYS A 383 0.79 -8.65 -26.95
N THR A 384 1.82 -7.84 -26.74
CA THR A 384 1.70 -6.45 -26.28
C THR A 384 1.10 -5.54 -27.35
N GLU A 385 0.10 -4.75 -26.98
CA GLU A 385 -0.40 -3.61 -27.77
C GLU A 385 -0.07 -2.30 -27.05
N PRO A 386 0.22 -1.18 -27.74
CA PRO A 386 0.54 0.08 -27.08
C PRO A 386 -0.64 0.65 -26.27
N PHE A 387 -0.37 1.08 -25.04
CA PHE A 387 -1.29 1.89 -24.25
C PHE A 387 -1.36 3.30 -24.81
N LYS A 388 -2.59 3.77 -25.07
CA LYS A 388 -2.83 5.08 -25.66
C LYS A 388 -3.55 5.97 -24.68
N TYR A 389 -2.99 7.15 -24.46
CA TYR A 389 -3.68 8.23 -23.77
C TYR A 389 -4.71 8.87 -24.70
N VAL A 390 -5.95 8.97 -24.23
CA VAL A 390 -7.08 9.46 -25.05
C VAL A 390 -7.83 10.60 -24.36
N PRO A 391 -8.37 11.58 -25.13
CA PRO A 391 -9.27 12.57 -24.58
C PRO A 391 -10.51 11.91 -23.99
N GLN A 392 -10.94 12.34 -22.81
CA GLN A 392 -12.10 11.76 -22.14
C GLN A 392 -12.70 12.70 -21.10
N TRP A 393 -14.02 12.55 -20.89
CA TRP A 393 -14.72 13.08 -19.74
C TRP A 393 -14.91 11.95 -18.73
N VAL A 394 -14.21 12.04 -17.60
CA VAL A 394 -14.29 11.07 -16.51
C VAL A 394 -15.33 11.56 -15.51
N ARG A 395 -16.48 10.89 -15.42
CA ARG A 395 -17.57 11.33 -14.54
C ARG A 395 -17.23 11.11 -13.08
N ASP A 396 -17.75 11.98 -12.23
CA ASP A 396 -17.65 11.90 -10.76
C ASP A 396 -19.02 11.61 -10.09
N GLY A 397 -18.97 11.16 -8.84
CA GLY A 397 -20.12 10.74 -8.05
C GLY A 397 -20.55 9.30 -8.34
N ALA A 398 -21.21 8.66 -7.37
CA ALA A 398 -21.62 7.25 -7.45
C ALA A 398 -22.43 6.91 -8.71
N LYS A 399 -23.23 7.87 -9.21
CA LYS A 399 -24.05 7.74 -10.42
C LYS A 399 -23.41 8.38 -11.66
N GLY A 400 -22.28 9.08 -11.52
CA GLY A 400 -21.62 9.78 -12.61
C GLY A 400 -22.30 11.10 -13.01
N ASP A 401 -23.05 11.72 -12.10
CA ASP A 401 -23.81 12.95 -12.32
C ASP A 401 -23.31 14.15 -11.48
N GLU A 402 -22.19 13.99 -10.77
CA GLU A 402 -21.62 15.00 -9.87
C GLU A 402 -20.41 15.73 -10.49
N GLY A 403 -20.49 16.02 -11.80
CA GLY A 403 -19.38 16.62 -12.55
C GLY A 403 -18.34 15.59 -12.99
N GLY A 404 -17.06 15.97 -13.03
CA GLY A 404 -15.99 15.09 -13.52
C GLY A 404 -14.65 15.77 -13.81
N LEU A 405 -13.72 14.99 -14.36
CA LEU A 405 -12.46 15.47 -14.90
C LEU A 405 -12.53 15.46 -16.43
N GLY A 406 -12.35 16.62 -17.05
CA GLY A 406 -12.21 16.74 -18.50
C GLY A 406 -10.75 16.68 -18.89
N ILE A 407 -10.35 15.67 -19.67
CA ILE A 407 -8.97 15.48 -20.09
C ILE A 407 -8.92 15.63 -21.61
N LEU A 408 -8.29 16.69 -22.09
CA LEU A 408 -8.07 16.94 -23.51
C LEU A 408 -6.61 16.65 -23.82
N ARG A 409 -6.37 15.81 -24.83
CA ARG A 409 -5.05 15.35 -25.22
C ARG A 409 -4.84 15.51 -26.71
N PHE A 410 -3.70 16.02 -27.11
CA PHE A 410 -3.33 16.20 -28.51
C PHE A 410 -1.85 15.89 -28.73
N GLY A 411 -1.49 15.39 -29.91
CA GLY A 411 -0.12 15.03 -30.24
C GLY A 411 0.20 13.55 -30.04
N LYS A 412 1.50 13.23 -29.97
CA LYS A 412 2.01 11.86 -29.89
C LYS A 412 1.97 11.35 -28.45
N ASN A 413 1.98 10.04 -28.26
CA ASN A 413 1.76 9.42 -26.95
C ASN A 413 2.92 9.63 -25.97
N GLU A 414 4.08 10.11 -26.45
CA GLU A 414 5.30 10.32 -25.68
C GLU A 414 5.36 11.70 -25.00
N ASP A 415 4.64 12.70 -25.53
CA ASP A 415 4.79 14.11 -25.16
C ASP A 415 3.51 14.95 -25.39
N GLN A 416 2.32 14.36 -25.20
CA GLN A 416 1.04 15.01 -25.51
C GLN A 416 0.91 16.42 -24.89
N GLU A 417 0.36 17.36 -25.65
CA GLU A 417 -0.31 18.51 -25.05
C GLU A 417 -1.53 17.97 -24.28
N CYS A 418 -1.61 18.26 -22.99
CA CYS A 418 -2.69 17.76 -22.14
C CYS A 418 -3.27 18.88 -21.27
N PHE A 419 -4.55 19.17 -21.47
CA PHE A 419 -5.32 20.07 -20.63
C PHE A 419 -6.25 19.25 -19.73
N VAL A 420 -6.20 19.50 -18.42
CA VAL A 420 -7.04 18.85 -17.42
C VAL A 420 -7.95 19.89 -16.80
N LEU A 421 -9.26 19.74 -16.96
CA LEU A 421 -10.29 20.51 -16.26
C LEU A 421 -10.79 19.72 -15.05
N LYS A 422 -10.65 20.28 -13.86
CA LYS A 422 -11.23 19.77 -12.63
C LYS A 422 -12.60 20.39 -12.37
N ALA A 423 -13.62 19.75 -12.92
CA ALA A 423 -15.02 20.08 -12.71
C ALA A 423 -15.72 18.99 -11.86
N ALA A 424 -14.98 18.39 -10.93
CA ALA A 424 -15.42 17.30 -10.05
C ALA A 424 -16.09 17.81 -8.75
N SER A 425 -16.69 16.87 -8.01
CA SER A 425 -17.15 17.07 -6.64
C SER A 425 -15.98 17.37 -5.68
N GLN A 426 -16.25 17.52 -4.38
CA GLN A 426 -15.22 17.91 -3.43
C GLN A 426 -14.14 16.84 -3.25
N GLY A 427 -14.50 15.56 -3.15
CA GLY A 427 -13.57 14.48 -2.77
C GLY A 427 -13.28 14.40 -1.27
N LEU A 428 -14.32 14.60 -0.45
CA LEU A 428 -14.28 14.48 1.02
C LEU A 428 -13.22 15.41 1.67
N GLY A 429 -12.62 14.96 2.77
CA GLY A 429 -11.62 15.73 3.52
C GLY A 429 -10.28 15.91 2.78
N HIS A 430 -10.01 15.10 1.76
CA HIS A 430 -8.81 15.21 0.90
C HIS A 430 -8.99 16.21 -0.26
N GLY A 431 -10.23 16.61 -0.51
CA GLY A 431 -10.58 17.61 -1.51
C GLY A 431 -9.99 18.99 -1.29
N HIS A 432 -9.58 19.62 -2.39
CA HIS A 432 -9.15 21.03 -2.41
C HIS A 432 -10.34 21.97 -2.69
N PHE A 433 -10.18 23.27 -2.41
CA PHE A 433 -11.20 24.28 -2.66
C PHE A 433 -10.99 24.95 -4.02
N ASP A 434 -11.13 24.19 -5.10
CA ASP A 434 -10.53 24.48 -6.39
C ASP A 434 -11.50 24.19 -7.56
N ARG A 435 -12.77 24.62 -7.44
CA ARG A 435 -13.76 24.33 -8.48
C ARG A 435 -13.39 24.97 -9.79
N LEU A 436 -13.53 24.22 -10.89
CA LEU A 436 -13.15 24.63 -12.24
C LEU A 436 -11.64 24.95 -12.39
N HIS A 437 -10.80 24.43 -11.49
CA HIS A 437 -9.36 24.45 -11.64
C HIS A 437 -8.93 23.73 -12.91
N PHE A 438 -7.82 24.16 -13.49
CA PHE A 438 -7.20 23.47 -14.61
C PHE A 438 -5.69 23.31 -14.45
N LEU A 439 -5.19 22.24 -15.08
CA LEU A 439 -3.77 21.97 -15.25
C LEU A 439 -3.47 21.90 -16.76
N PHE A 440 -2.23 22.21 -17.13
CA PHE A 440 -1.77 22.08 -18.50
C PHE A 440 -0.37 21.50 -18.53
N TYR A 441 -0.17 20.53 -19.41
CA TYR A 441 1.09 19.87 -19.64
C TYR A 441 1.45 19.96 -21.12
N ASP A 442 2.73 20.15 -21.38
CA ASP A 442 3.31 20.12 -22.72
C ASP A 442 4.77 19.66 -22.63
N ASN A 443 5.23 18.88 -23.61
CA ASN A 443 6.61 18.41 -23.70
C ASN A 443 7.17 17.83 -22.38
N ASN A 444 6.42 16.93 -21.73
CA ASN A 444 6.81 16.33 -20.45
C ASN A 444 7.10 17.32 -19.32
N THR A 445 6.43 18.47 -19.36
CA THR A 445 6.51 19.51 -18.35
C THR A 445 5.11 19.92 -17.90
N GLU A 446 4.92 20.03 -16.58
CA GLU A 446 3.75 20.67 -16.00
C GLU A 446 3.90 22.19 -16.16
N ILE A 447 3.06 22.83 -16.99
CA ILE A 447 3.15 24.25 -17.32
C ILE A 447 2.25 25.08 -16.40
N PHE A 448 0.99 24.65 -16.27
CA PHE A 448 0.07 25.19 -15.27
C PHE A 448 -0.11 24.13 -14.19
N GLU A 449 0.58 24.35 -13.08
CA GLU A 449 0.71 23.36 -12.02
C GLU A 449 -0.47 23.34 -11.04
N ASP A 450 -0.72 22.18 -10.44
CA ASP A 450 -1.40 22.05 -9.14
C ASP A 450 -0.33 21.78 -8.07
N TYR A 451 -0.44 22.39 -6.89
CA TYR A 451 0.53 22.20 -5.81
C TYR A 451 0.53 20.77 -5.24
N GLY A 452 -0.63 20.08 -5.29
CA GLY A 452 -0.83 18.84 -4.55
C GLY A 452 -0.80 19.09 -3.04
N SER A 453 -0.16 18.24 -2.26
CA SER A 453 -0.15 18.33 -0.78
C SER A 453 1.13 18.90 -0.18
N ALA A 454 0.97 19.62 0.93
CA ALA A 454 2.08 19.93 1.83
C ALA A 454 2.36 18.73 2.76
N ARG A 455 3.15 17.77 2.26
CA ARG A 455 3.49 16.52 2.97
C ARG A 455 4.84 15.97 2.55
N PHE A 456 5.60 15.46 3.51
CA PHE A 456 6.85 14.74 3.27
C PHE A 456 6.68 13.30 3.73
N LEU A 457 6.37 12.40 2.79
CA LEU A 457 5.99 11.02 3.10
C LEU A 457 7.13 10.28 3.83
N ASN A 458 6.80 9.64 4.95
CA ASN A 458 7.72 8.85 5.79
C ASN A 458 8.95 9.62 6.31
N ILE A 459 8.86 10.95 6.41
CA ILE A 459 9.89 11.78 7.06
C ILE A 459 9.42 12.15 8.47
N ASP A 460 9.98 11.48 9.47
CA ASP A 460 9.54 11.61 10.86
C ASP A 460 9.62 13.07 11.38
N THR A 461 10.69 13.78 11.02
CA THR A 461 10.91 15.20 11.38
C THR A 461 9.91 16.17 10.72
N LYS A 462 9.06 15.69 9.81
CA LYS A 462 8.00 16.45 9.13
C LYS A 462 6.63 15.93 9.54
N SER A 463 6.23 16.18 10.79
CA SER A 463 4.92 15.77 11.35
C SER A 463 4.70 14.25 11.34
N GLY A 464 5.77 13.46 11.55
CA GLY A 464 5.70 11.99 11.50
C GLY A 464 5.36 11.44 10.11
N GLY A 465 5.75 12.15 9.05
CA GLY A 465 5.37 11.85 7.66
C GLY A 465 3.91 12.12 7.30
N GLY A 466 3.14 12.76 8.20
CA GLY A 466 1.76 13.17 7.98
C GLY A 466 1.64 14.50 7.21
N TYR A 467 0.40 14.90 6.94
CA TYR A 467 0.12 16.24 6.42
C TYR A 467 0.60 17.33 7.39
N LEU A 468 1.21 18.37 6.82
CA LEU A 468 1.63 19.55 7.58
C LEU A 468 0.45 20.51 7.77
N PRO A 469 0.51 21.45 8.74
CA PRO A 469 -0.49 22.51 8.88
C PRO A 469 -0.72 23.30 7.57
N GLU A 470 0.35 23.49 6.78
CA GLU A 470 0.34 24.15 5.48
C GLU A 470 -0.54 23.43 4.44
N ASN A 471 -0.86 22.16 4.66
CA ASN A 471 -1.77 21.45 3.78
C ASN A 471 -3.18 22.08 3.83
N ASN A 472 -3.60 22.48 5.03
CA ASN A 472 -4.88 23.15 5.22
C ASN A 472 -4.77 24.66 4.98
N SER A 473 -3.70 25.32 5.42
CA SER A 473 -3.59 26.79 5.30
C SER A 473 -3.14 27.29 3.93
N TRP A 474 -2.51 26.44 3.11
CA TRP A 474 -2.02 26.80 1.77
C TRP A 474 -2.55 25.85 0.70
N ALA A 475 -2.12 24.58 0.72
CA ALA A 475 -2.28 23.66 -0.39
C ALA A 475 -3.73 23.47 -0.83
N LYS A 476 -4.68 23.41 0.13
CA LYS A 476 -6.12 23.28 -0.15
C LYS A 476 -6.81 24.57 -0.59
N GLN A 477 -6.21 25.73 -0.39
CA GLN A 477 -6.90 27.02 -0.55
C GLN A 477 -7.05 27.41 -2.03
N THR A 478 -8.15 28.06 -2.39
CA THR A 478 -8.46 28.41 -3.79
C THR A 478 -7.37 29.26 -4.43
N VAL A 479 -6.72 30.15 -3.66
CA VAL A 479 -5.63 31.00 -4.13
C VAL A 479 -4.38 30.24 -4.57
N ALA A 480 -4.21 28.99 -4.14
CA ALA A 480 -3.10 28.13 -4.55
C ALA A 480 -3.36 27.41 -5.89
N HIS A 481 -4.51 27.64 -6.54
CA HIS A 481 -4.94 26.92 -7.74
C HIS A 481 -5.24 27.87 -8.90
N ASN A 482 -5.18 27.34 -10.13
CA ASN A 482 -5.56 28.04 -11.35
C ASN A 482 -7.09 28.13 -11.49
N THR A 483 -7.75 28.90 -10.63
CA THR A 483 -9.20 29.17 -10.67
C THR A 483 -9.53 30.54 -10.07
N VAL A 484 -10.80 30.91 -10.06
CA VAL A 484 -11.27 32.22 -9.59
C VAL A 484 -11.34 32.27 -8.06
N VAL A 485 -10.72 33.31 -7.48
CA VAL A 485 -10.90 33.72 -6.09
C VAL A 485 -11.77 34.97 -6.03
N VAL A 486 -12.77 34.97 -5.15
CA VAL A 486 -13.66 36.13 -4.92
C VAL A 486 -13.42 36.64 -3.50
N ASP A 487 -13.19 37.95 -3.35
CA ASP A 487 -13.01 38.62 -2.06
C ASP A 487 -11.96 37.96 -1.14
N GLN A 488 -10.89 37.43 -1.74
CA GLN A 488 -9.81 36.71 -1.04
C GLN A 488 -10.29 35.52 -0.20
N GLN A 489 -11.46 34.96 -0.52
CA GLN A 489 -12.03 33.81 0.17
C GLN A 489 -11.98 32.58 -0.72
N SER A 490 -11.58 31.46 -0.11
CA SER A 490 -11.65 30.17 -0.79
C SER A 490 -13.09 29.76 -1.06
N ASN A 491 -13.29 28.93 -2.08
CA ASN A 491 -14.58 28.29 -2.37
C ASN A 491 -15.17 27.70 -1.08
N PHE A 492 -16.46 27.94 -0.85
CA PHE A 492 -17.18 27.48 0.34
C PHE A 492 -16.53 27.85 1.68
N LYS A 493 -15.72 28.92 1.74
CA LYS A 493 -15.02 29.39 2.94
C LYS A 493 -14.18 28.29 3.61
N SER A 494 -13.56 27.45 2.78
CA SER A 494 -12.69 26.36 3.23
C SER A 494 -13.40 25.31 4.10
N ASN A 495 -14.71 25.16 3.94
CA ASN A 495 -15.52 24.15 4.61
C ASN A 495 -15.82 22.99 3.64
N TRP A 496 -15.10 21.88 3.78
CA TRP A 496 -15.24 20.74 2.87
C TRP A 496 -16.60 20.04 3.03
N GLN A 497 -17.18 20.01 4.23
CA GLN A 497 -18.52 19.42 4.43
C GLN A 497 -19.62 20.23 3.74
N LEU A 498 -19.45 21.55 3.66
CA LEU A 498 -20.33 22.41 2.86
C LEU A 498 -20.07 22.18 1.38
N ALA A 499 -18.81 22.18 0.96
CA ALA A 499 -18.42 22.02 -0.44
C ALA A 499 -18.86 20.67 -1.03
N GLN A 500 -18.82 19.59 -0.24
CA GLN A 500 -19.25 18.25 -0.66
C GLN A 500 -20.74 18.17 -1.04
N LYS A 501 -21.58 19.12 -0.59
CA LYS A 501 -23.00 19.18 -0.96
C LYS A 501 -23.23 19.72 -2.38
N PHE A 502 -22.17 20.22 -3.02
CA PHE A 502 -22.23 20.86 -4.33
C PHE A 502 -21.21 20.25 -5.28
N HIS A 503 -21.59 20.21 -6.55
CA HIS A 503 -20.73 19.82 -7.65
C HIS A 503 -20.90 20.81 -8.81
N PRO A 504 -19.87 20.98 -9.65
CA PRO A 504 -20.00 21.74 -10.88
C PRO A 504 -21.04 21.11 -11.81
N THR A 505 -21.63 21.93 -12.68
CA THR A 505 -22.54 21.48 -13.74
C THR A 505 -21.92 21.90 -15.07
N LEU A 506 -21.76 20.93 -15.98
CA LEU A 506 -21.47 21.23 -17.38
C LEU A 506 -22.74 21.79 -18.03
N LEU A 507 -22.63 22.94 -18.70
CA LEU A 507 -23.76 23.64 -19.30
C LEU A 507 -24.03 23.25 -20.76
N TYR A 508 -23.31 22.28 -21.32
CA TYR A 508 -23.35 21.95 -22.75
C TYR A 508 -23.38 20.45 -23.00
#